data_AF-A0A2V9PS81-F1
#
_entry.id   AF-A0A2V9PS81-F1
#
_cell.length_a   1.000
_cell.length_b   1.000
_cell.length_c   1.000
_cell.angle_alpha   90.00
_cell.angle_beta   90.00
_cell.angle_gamma   90.00
#
_symmetry.space_group_name_H-M   'P 1'
#
loop_
_entity.id
_entity.type
_entity.pdbx_description
1 polymer ?
#
loop_
_entity_poly.entity_id
_entity_poly.type
_entity_poly.pdbx_seq_one_letter_code
_entity_poly.pdbx_strand_id
1 'polypeptide(L)'
;MWQVNAALREAEFGNSTPAKQGVATALALAPGRDVKVLAALTLARVGDTDRAKAMIEQLEKSDPFNKVFKLYWLPTLKAAIELNGAKSAQALVFVEAAAPYELGEPPPIQEGTLYPAYLRGQAYLLSHNGNAAAAEFQKLLDYRGIVVNFVTGALARLQLARAYAMAGDSAKAKSAYQDFLALWKDADPDIPILNQAKVEYAKLQ
;
A
#
# COMPACT_ATOMS: atom_id res chain seq x y z
N MET A 1 -9.44 14.47 7.32
CA MET A 1 -8.24 14.07 6.56
C MET A 1 -7.18 13.40 7.43
N TRP A 2 -6.63 14.05 8.46
CA TRP A 2 -5.54 13.46 9.26
C TRP A 2 -5.88 12.11 9.91
N GLN A 3 -7.10 11.95 10.44
CA GLN A 3 -7.57 10.69 11.07
C GLN A 3 -7.56 9.50 10.10
N VAL A 4 -8.08 9.66 8.88
CA VAL A 4 -8.12 8.55 7.91
C VAL A 4 -6.73 8.25 7.34
N ASN A 5 -5.85 9.26 7.25
CA ASN A 5 -4.45 9.03 6.87
C ASN A 5 -3.68 8.26 7.97
N ALA A 6 -3.96 8.54 9.25
CA ALA A 6 -3.47 7.71 10.35
C ALA A 6 -3.99 6.27 10.25
N ALA A 7 -5.29 6.08 10.00
CA ALA A 7 -5.88 4.75 9.81
C ALA A 7 -5.26 3.96 8.66
N LEU A 8 -4.89 4.64 7.57
CA LEU A 8 -4.20 4.01 6.44
C LEU A 8 -2.79 3.54 6.82
N ARG A 9 -2.04 4.33 7.60
CA ARG A 9 -0.74 3.91 8.13
C ARG A 9 -0.88 2.67 9.03
N GLU A 10 -1.87 2.65 9.91
CA GLU A 10 -2.18 1.48 10.73
C GLU A 10 -2.43 0.23 9.86
N ALA A 11 -3.19 0.38 8.77
CA ALA A 11 -3.42 -0.72 7.84
C ALA A 11 -2.13 -1.26 7.23
N GLU A 12 -1.24 -0.38 6.76
CA GLU A 12 0.05 -0.79 6.18
C GLU A 12 1.03 -1.35 7.22
N PHE A 13 0.87 -0.99 8.49
CA PHE A 13 1.63 -1.56 9.61
C PHE A 13 1.13 -2.95 10.03
N GLY A 14 -0.03 -3.39 9.51
CA GLY A 14 -0.68 -4.64 9.87
C GLY A 14 -1.68 -4.51 11.03
N ASN A 15 -1.97 -3.30 11.50
CA ASN A 15 -2.89 -3.01 12.60
C ASN A 15 -4.33 -2.89 12.10
N SER A 16 -4.96 -4.05 11.83
CA SER A 16 -6.32 -4.11 11.26
C SER A 16 -7.39 -3.45 12.15
N THR A 17 -7.38 -3.70 13.46
CA THR A 17 -8.39 -3.17 14.39
C THR A 17 -8.31 -1.64 14.53
N PRO A 18 -7.13 -1.03 14.84
CA PRO A 18 -6.98 0.43 14.86
C PRO A 18 -7.34 1.09 13.53
N ALA A 19 -6.95 0.49 12.40
CA ALA A 19 -7.29 1.01 11.08
C ALA A 19 -8.82 1.10 10.86
N LYS A 20 -9.57 0.04 11.19
CA LYS A 20 -11.05 0.03 11.05
C LYS A 20 -11.71 1.06 11.97
N GLN A 21 -11.21 1.22 13.19
CA GLN A 21 -11.71 2.22 14.13
C GLN A 21 -11.44 3.64 13.62
N GLY A 22 -10.22 3.92 13.15
CA GLY A 22 -9.85 5.21 12.58
C GLY A 22 -10.69 5.59 11.37
N VAL A 23 -11.03 4.62 10.50
CA VAL A 23 -11.99 4.82 9.41
C VAL A 23 -13.36 5.25 9.92
N ALA A 24 -13.91 4.53 10.91
CA ALA A 24 -15.22 4.84 11.47
C ALA A 24 -15.25 6.26 12.09
N THR A 25 -14.23 6.60 12.89
CA THR A 25 -14.07 7.92 13.50
C THR A 25 -13.96 9.03 12.45
N ALA A 26 -13.16 8.83 11.40
CA ALA A 26 -12.98 9.83 10.35
C ALA A 26 -14.27 10.09 9.56
N LEU A 27 -15.04 9.05 9.26
CA LEU A 27 -16.32 9.16 8.57
C LEU A 27 -17.39 9.83 9.44
N ALA A 28 -17.42 9.55 10.75
CA ALA A 28 -18.32 10.21 11.69
C ALA A 28 -18.02 11.71 11.83
N LEU A 29 -16.74 12.09 11.78
CA LEU A 29 -16.32 13.48 11.88
C LEU A 29 -16.62 14.28 10.61
N ALA A 30 -16.25 13.75 9.44
CA ALA A 30 -16.44 14.44 8.16
C ALA A 30 -16.45 13.43 6.98
N PRO A 31 -17.63 13.01 6.49
CA PRO A 31 -17.75 12.00 5.43
C PRO A 31 -17.58 12.59 4.02
N GLY A 32 -16.58 13.46 3.84
CA GLY A 32 -16.24 14.06 2.54
C GLY A 32 -15.68 13.03 1.54
N ARG A 33 -15.74 13.36 0.24
CA ARG A 33 -15.26 12.49 -0.85
C ARG A 33 -13.84 11.98 -0.62
N ASP A 34 -12.93 12.86 -0.24
CA ASP A 34 -11.52 12.54 0.00
C ASP A 34 -11.33 11.58 1.19
N VAL A 35 -12.10 11.78 2.27
CA VAL A 35 -12.12 10.87 3.41
C VAL A 35 -12.63 9.50 2.98
N LYS A 36 -13.68 9.44 2.15
CA LYS A 36 -14.22 8.19 1.61
C LYS A 36 -13.24 7.45 0.72
N VAL A 37 -12.45 8.14 -0.11
CA VAL A 37 -11.41 7.50 -0.93
C VAL A 37 -10.38 6.79 -0.05
N LEU A 38 -9.82 7.49 0.95
CA LEU A 38 -8.83 6.90 1.85
C LEU A 38 -9.43 5.85 2.79
N ALA A 39 -10.68 6.02 3.20
CA ALA A 39 -11.40 5.03 3.98
C ALA A 39 -11.61 3.73 3.19
N ALA A 40 -12.02 3.82 1.92
CA ALA A 40 -12.16 2.67 1.03
C ALA A 40 -10.82 1.96 0.85
N LEU A 41 -9.72 2.72 0.67
CA LEU A 41 -8.38 2.15 0.56
C LEU A 41 -7.99 1.43 1.84
N THR A 42 -8.14 2.08 3.00
CA THR A 42 -7.81 1.49 4.30
C THR A 42 -8.59 0.20 4.52
N LEU A 43 -9.91 0.20 4.27
CA LEU A 43 -10.78 -0.97 4.39
C LEU A 43 -10.35 -2.09 3.44
N ALA A 44 -10.04 -1.77 2.19
CA ALA A 44 -9.53 -2.73 1.22
C ALA A 44 -8.22 -3.35 1.71
N ARG A 45 -7.27 -2.53 2.20
CA ARG A 45 -5.96 -2.97 2.68
C ARG A 45 -6.03 -3.90 3.90
N VAL A 46 -7.01 -3.72 4.78
CA VAL A 46 -7.23 -4.60 5.94
C VAL A 46 -8.20 -5.76 5.67
N GLY A 47 -8.59 -5.98 4.42
CA GLY A 47 -9.45 -7.09 4.01
C GLY A 47 -10.94 -6.91 4.31
N ASP A 48 -11.39 -5.72 4.72
CA ASP A 48 -12.81 -5.40 4.91
C ASP A 48 -13.50 -5.10 3.57
N THR A 49 -13.57 -6.16 2.75
CA THR A 49 -13.89 -6.09 1.32
C THR A 49 -15.30 -5.55 1.08
N ASP A 50 -16.28 -5.96 1.88
CA ASP A 50 -17.67 -5.56 1.67
C ASP A 50 -17.87 -4.08 1.91
N ARG A 51 -17.28 -3.54 3.00
CA ARG A 51 -17.34 -2.10 3.28
C ARG A 51 -16.53 -1.29 2.28
N ALA A 52 -15.38 -1.80 1.81
CA ALA A 52 -14.61 -1.16 0.75
C ALA A 52 -15.42 -1.07 -0.56
N LYS A 53 -16.05 -2.17 -1.00
CA LYS A 53 -16.89 -2.20 -2.21
C LYS A 53 -18.08 -1.25 -2.12
N ALA A 54 -18.81 -1.28 -1.01
CA ALA A 54 -19.95 -0.38 -0.79
C ALA A 54 -19.52 1.10 -0.89
N MET A 55 -18.34 1.44 -0.37
CA MET A 55 -17.82 2.80 -0.44
C MET A 55 -17.36 3.19 -1.84
N ILE A 56 -16.73 2.28 -2.58
CA ILE A 56 -16.36 2.48 -3.98
C ILE A 56 -17.61 2.75 -4.83
N GLU A 57 -18.67 1.95 -4.66
CA GLU A 57 -19.92 2.12 -5.39
C GLU A 57 -20.56 3.50 -5.09
N GLN A 58 -20.55 3.94 -3.83
CA GLN A 58 -21.01 5.27 -3.46
C GLN A 58 -20.19 6.38 -4.13
N LEU A 59 -18.85 6.24 -4.15
CA LEU A 59 -17.95 7.19 -4.81
C LEU A 59 -18.22 7.25 -6.32
N GLU A 60 -18.35 6.10 -6.99
CA GLU A 60 -18.68 6.00 -8.42
C GLU A 60 -20.00 6.70 -8.76
N LYS A 61 -21.03 6.55 -7.92
CA LYS A 61 -22.33 7.23 -8.09
C LYS A 61 -22.28 8.72 -7.80
N SER A 62 -21.55 9.12 -6.77
CA SER A 62 -21.52 10.52 -6.31
C SER A 62 -20.63 11.43 -7.16
N ASP A 63 -19.64 10.87 -7.86
CA ASP A 63 -18.64 11.65 -8.59
C ASP A 63 -18.28 11.02 -9.96
N PRO A 64 -19.28 10.85 -10.85
CA PRO A 64 -19.10 10.10 -12.09
C PRO A 64 -18.19 10.79 -13.11
N PHE A 65 -17.79 12.05 -12.92
CA PHE A 65 -16.95 12.78 -13.89
C PHE A 65 -15.52 13.02 -13.39
N ASN A 66 -15.19 12.61 -12.16
CA ASN A 66 -13.87 12.82 -11.61
C ASN A 66 -12.83 11.88 -12.24
N LYS A 67 -11.98 12.46 -13.08
CA LYS A 67 -10.92 11.74 -13.80
C LYS A 67 -9.84 11.21 -12.87
N VAL A 68 -9.46 11.96 -11.83
CA VAL A 68 -8.47 11.50 -10.84
C VAL A 68 -8.98 10.25 -10.12
N PHE A 69 -10.26 10.25 -9.73
CA PHE A 69 -10.89 9.05 -9.18
C PHE A 69 -10.88 7.90 -10.18
N LYS A 70 -11.40 8.11 -11.39
CA LYS A 70 -11.55 7.04 -12.39
C LYS A 70 -10.25 6.42 -12.88
N LEU A 71 -9.21 7.24 -13.08
CA LEU A 71 -7.97 6.83 -13.72
C LEU A 71 -6.91 6.38 -12.71
N TYR A 72 -6.96 6.87 -11.47
CA TYR A 72 -5.96 6.54 -10.44
C TYR A 72 -6.57 5.77 -9.27
N TRP A 73 -7.53 6.36 -8.55
CA TRP A 73 -8.00 5.78 -7.28
C TRP A 73 -8.86 4.55 -7.47
N LEU A 74 -9.82 4.57 -8.39
CA LEU A 74 -10.72 3.46 -8.65
C LEU A 74 -9.96 2.16 -9.01
N PRO A 75 -9.03 2.15 -9.99
CA PRO A 75 -8.20 0.98 -10.24
C PRO A 75 -7.36 0.58 -9.02
N THR A 76 -6.74 1.54 -8.31
CA THR A 76 -5.95 1.25 -7.10
C THR A 76 -6.77 0.56 -6.00
N LEU A 77 -7.99 1.05 -5.76
CA LEU A 77 -8.93 0.50 -4.77
C LEU A 77 -9.37 -0.91 -5.15
N LYS A 78 -9.70 -1.14 -6.43
CA LYS A 78 -10.05 -2.47 -6.95
C LYS A 78 -8.87 -3.44 -6.81
N ALA A 79 -7.66 -3.01 -7.16
CA ALA A 79 -6.46 -3.82 -6.97
C ALA A 79 -6.21 -4.20 -5.50
N ALA A 80 -6.38 -3.26 -4.57
CA ALA A 80 -6.21 -3.51 -3.13
C ALA A 80 -7.20 -4.58 -2.61
N ILE A 81 -8.43 -4.60 -3.13
CA ILE A 81 -9.42 -5.63 -2.85
C ILE A 81 -8.97 -6.99 -3.40
N GLU A 82 -8.58 -7.05 -4.68
CA GLU A 82 -8.16 -8.31 -5.32
C GLU A 82 -6.91 -8.90 -4.66
N LEU A 83 -5.96 -8.06 -4.21
CA LEU A 83 -4.78 -8.49 -3.46
C LEU A 83 -5.15 -9.18 -2.14
N ASN A 84 -6.11 -8.61 -1.38
CA ASN A 84 -6.60 -9.26 -0.15
C ASN A 84 -7.35 -10.56 -0.44
N GLY A 85 -7.97 -10.68 -1.61
CA GLY A 85 -8.57 -11.92 -2.11
C GLY A 85 -7.57 -12.92 -2.70
N ALA A 86 -6.26 -12.68 -2.62
CA ALA A 86 -5.20 -13.48 -3.24
C ALA A 86 -5.31 -13.62 -4.77
N LYS A 87 -5.92 -12.64 -5.46
CA LYS A 87 -6.13 -12.62 -6.91
C LYS A 87 -5.13 -11.72 -7.61
N SER A 88 -3.88 -12.18 -7.69
CA SER A 88 -2.75 -11.42 -8.25
C SER A 88 -2.98 -10.97 -9.70
N ALA A 89 -3.51 -11.85 -10.56
CA ALA A 89 -3.74 -11.53 -11.97
C ALA A 89 -4.74 -10.37 -12.15
N GLN A 90 -5.86 -10.38 -11.42
CA GLN A 90 -6.86 -9.31 -11.47
C GLN A 90 -6.31 -8.02 -10.87
N ALA A 91 -5.55 -8.10 -9.77
CA ALA A 91 -4.89 -6.94 -9.19
C ALA A 91 -3.95 -6.26 -10.19
N LEU A 92 -3.14 -7.04 -10.92
CA LEU A 92 -2.22 -6.53 -11.95
C LEU A 92 -2.96 -5.77 -13.06
N VAL A 93 -4.07 -6.31 -13.57
CA VAL A 93 -4.88 -5.63 -14.60
C VAL A 93 -5.33 -4.24 -14.12
N PHE A 94 -5.77 -4.13 -12.87
CA PHE A 94 -6.22 -2.85 -12.33
C PHE A 94 -5.08 -1.84 -12.14
N VAL A 95 -3.96 -2.23 -11.53
CA VAL A 95 -2.84 -1.29 -11.29
C VAL A 95 -2.10 -0.90 -12.57
N GLU A 96 -2.21 -1.70 -13.64
CA GLU A 96 -1.66 -1.32 -14.95
C GLU A 96 -2.41 -0.15 -15.56
N ALA A 97 -3.74 -0.09 -15.38
CA ALA A 97 -4.55 1.04 -15.85
C ALA A 97 -4.15 2.38 -15.21
N ALA A 98 -3.55 2.34 -14.01
CA ALA A 98 -3.07 3.52 -13.29
C ALA A 98 -1.58 3.84 -13.54
N ALA A 99 -0.84 2.99 -14.27
CA ALA A 99 0.60 3.13 -14.48
C ALA A 99 1.01 4.48 -15.08
N PRO A 100 0.30 5.06 -16.08
CA PRO A 100 0.67 6.35 -16.65
C PRO A 100 0.58 7.53 -15.66
N TYR A 101 -0.09 7.33 -14.52
CA TYR A 101 -0.37 8.35 -13.52
C TYR A 101 0.35 8.10 -12.19
N GLU A 102 1.18 7.05 -12.10
CA GLU A 102 1.74 6.58 -10.82
C GLU A 102 2.76 7.53 -10.18
N LEU A 103 3.41 8.37 -11.00
CA LEU A 103 4.34 9.43 -10.56
C LEU A 103 3.65 10.78 -10.24
N GLY A 104 2.32 10.83 -10.32
CA GLY A 104 1.57 12.04 -9.96
C GLY A 104 1.33 12.18 -8.45
N GLU A 105 0.74 13.31 -8.06
CA GLU A 105 0.30 13.62 -6.69
C GLU A 105 -1.24 13.74 -6.66
N PRO A 106 -1.98 12.64 -6.88
CA PRO A 106 -3.43 12.71 -7.00
C PRO A 106 -4.08 13.00 -5.64
N PRO A 107 -4.92 14.05 -5.52
CA PRO A 107 -5.69 14.29 -4.31
C PRO A 107 -6.51 13.06 -3.91
N PRO A 108 -6.53 12.69 -2.62
CA PRO A 108 -6.37 13.63 -1.51
C PRO A 108 -5.05 13.56 -0.74
N ILE A 109 -4.06 12.82 -1.26
CA ILE A 109 -2.72 12.76 -0.67
C ILE A 109 -1.86 13.80 -1.37
N GLN A 110 -1.11 14.59 -0.61
CA GLN A 110 -0.26 15.66 -1.16
C GLN A 110 1.06 15.09 -1.68
N GLU A 111 1.54 14.02 -1.06
CA GLU A 111 2.72 13.28 -1.48
C GLU A 111 2.40 12.32 -2.64
N GLY A 112 3.35 12.13 -3.55
CA GLY A 112 3.22 11.13 -4.60
C GLY A 112 3.49 9.73 -4.05
N THR A 113 2.43 9.07 -3.60
CA THR A 113 2.53 7.80 -2.86
C THR A 113 3.09 6.61 -3.65
N LEU A 114 3.09 6.70 -4.98
CA LEU A 114 3.34 5.59 -5.90
C LEU A 114 2.51 4.34 -5.54
N TYR A 115 1.31 4.51 -4.98
CA TYR A 115 0.47 3.40 -4.51
C TYR A 115 0.22 2.32 -5.56
N PRO A 116 -0.11 2.65 -6.84
CA PRO A 116 -0.27 1.64 -7.88
C PRO A 116 0.97 0.76 -8.06
N ALA A 117 2.17 1.36 -8.10
CA ALA A 117 3.43 0.62 -8.20
C ALA A 117 3.67 -0.25 -6.95
N TYR A 118 3.38 0.27 -5.76
CA TYR A 118 3.48 -0.51 -4.52
C TYR A 118 2.57 -1.74 -4.52
N LEU A 119 1.32 -1.60 -4.96
CA LEU A 119 0.37 -2.71 -5.11
C LEU A 119 0.77 -3.65 -6.26
N ARG A 120 1.34 -3.13 -7.36
CA ARG A 120 1.89 -3.95 -8.46
C ARG A 120 3.01 -4.86 -7.97
N GLY A 121 3.93 -4.31 -7.16
CA GLY A 121 4.97 -5.09 -6.48
C GLY A 121 4.39 -6.19 -5.57
N GLN A 122 3.36 -5.87 -4.79
CA GLN A 122 2.66 -6.85 -3.95
C GLN A 122 1.97 -7.95 -4.78
N ALA A 123 1.38 -7.59 -5.93
CA ALA A 123 0.77 -8.55 -6.83
C ALA A 123 1.81 -9.50 -7.45
N TYR A 124 3.00 -9.00 -7.78
CA TYR A 124 4.12 -9.83 -8.23
C TYR A 124 4.68 -10.74 -7.14
N LEU A 125 4.76 -10.28 -5.88
CA LEU A 125 5.10 -11.17 -4.76
C LEU A 125 4.08 -12.31 -4.65
N LEU A 126 2.79 -11.99 -4.73
CA LEU A 126 1.71 -12.97 -4.64
C LEU A 126 1.72 -13.99 -5.80
N SER A 127 2.21 -13.60 -6.98
CA SER A 127 2.40 -14.51 -8.12
C SER A 127 3.79 -15.16 -8.17
N HIS A 128 4.56 -15.10 -7.07
CA HIS A 128 5.90 -15.65 -6.94
C HIS A 128 6.93 -15.09 -7.94
N ASN A 129 6.71 -13.88 -8.46
CA ASN A 129 7.61 -13.20 -9.37
C ASN A 129 8.47 -12.16 -8.62
N GLY A 130 9.49 -12.65 -7.90
CA GLY A 130 10.39 -11.81 -7.10
C GLY A 130 11.12 -10.74 -7.91
N ASN A 131 11.55 -11.04 -9.13
CA ASN A 131 12.27 -10.07 -9.97
C ASN A 131 11.39 -8.89 -10.40
N ALA A 132 10.16 -9.16 -10.84
CA ALA A 132 9.22 -8.09 -11.19
C ALA A 132 8.79 -7.30 -9.96
N ALA A 133 8.59 -7.97 -8.82
CA ALA A 133 8.29 -7.30 -7.56
C ALA A 133 9.41 -6.34 -7.14
N ALA A 134 10.66 -6.78 -7.22
CA ALA A 134 11.82 -5.97 -6.87
C ALA A 134 11.90 -4.69 -7.72
N ALA A 135 11.64 -4.80 -9.03
CA ALA A 135 11.63 -3.65 -9.93
C ALA A 135 10.57 -2.59 -9.53
N GLU A 136 9.37 -3.03 -9.15
CA GLU A 136 8.31 -2.11 -8.72
C GLU A 136 8.62 -1.44 -7.38
N PHE A 137 9.17 -2.16 -6.40
CA PHE A 137 9.55 -1.57 -5.11
C PHE A 137 10.76 -0.64 -5.22
N GLN A 138 11.69 -0.92 -6.13
CA GLN A 138 12.85 -0.06 -6.40
C GLN A 138 12.41 1.33 -6.89
N LYS A 139 11.34 1.44 -7.70
CA LYS A 139 10.80 2.74 -8.14
C LYS A 139 10.52 3.68 -6.97
N LEU A 140 9.97 3.18 -5.85
CA LEU A 140 9.67 4.02 -4.68
C LEU A 140 10.94 4.59 -4.04
N LEU A 141 12.05 3.87 -4.13
CA LEU A 141 13.36 4.33 -3.63
C LEU A 141 14.03 5.29 -4.61
N ASP A 142 13.91 5.03 -5.91
CA ASP A 142 14.45 5.89 -6.97
C ASP A 142 13.73 7.25 -7.01
N TYR A 143 12.41 7.25 -6.80
CA TYR A 143 11.57 8.45 -6.76
C TYR A 143 11.29 8.94 -5.33
N ARG A 144 12.25 8.77 -4.41
CA ARG A 144 12.10 9.20 -3.00
C ARG A 144 11.72 10.67 -2.81
N GLY A 145 12.07 11.55 -3.77
CA GLY A 145 11.68 12.97 -3.73
C GLY A 145 10.17 13.20 -3.96
N ILE A 146 9.51 12.26 -4.63
CA ILE A 146 8.06 12.25 -4.87
C ILE A 146 7.34 11.58 -3.69
N VAL A 147 7.88 10.47 -3.18
CA VAL A 147 7.30 9.72 -2.05
C VAL A 147 7.45 10.45 -0.71
N VAL A 148 8.52 11.22 -0.55
CA VAL A 148 8.86 11.99 0.65
C VAL A 148 8.84 11.09 1.90
N ASN A 149 7.94 11.35 2.85
CA ASN A 149 7.80 10.63 4.12
C ASN A 149 6.58 9.70 4.12
N PHE A 150 5.96 9.45 2.96
CA PHE A 150 4.81 8.55 2.89
C PHE A 150 5.24 7.10 3.21
N VAL A 151 4.37 6.36 3.89
CA VAL A 151 4.70 5.06 4.51
C VAL A 151 5.21 4.02 3.51
N THR A 152 4.72 4.05 2.27
CA THR A 152 5.15 3.11 1.21
C THR A 152 6.63 3.24 0.90
N GLY A 153 7.24 4.42 1.04
CA GLY A 153 8.68 4.61 0.82
C GLY A 153 9.54 3.88 1.87
N ALA A 154 9.09 3.87 3.13
CA ALA A 154 9.76 3.11 4.18
C ALA A 154 9.54 1.60 3.97
N LEU A 155 8.30 1.19 3.72
CA LEU A 155 7.93 -0.22 3.54
C LEU A 155 8.46 -0.83 2.23
N ALA A 156 8.78 -0.03 1.22
CA ALA A 156 9.39 -0.50 -0.02
C ALA A 156 10.71 -1.25 0.22
N ARG A 157 11.50 -0.85 1.23
CA ARG A 157 12.75 -1.55 1.60
C ARG A 157 12.47 -2.97 2.08
N LEU A 158 11.48 -3.14 2.95
CA LEU A 158 11.05 -4.46 3.43
C LEU A 158 10.52 -5.32 2.28
N GLN A 159 9.68 -4.74 1.42
CA GLN A 159 9.11 -5.49 0.30
C GLN A 159 10.17 -5.86 -0.74
N LEU A 160 11.17 -5.00 -0.95
CA LEU A 160 12.34 -5.30 -1.78
C LEU A 160 13.15 -6.47 -1.20
N ALA A 161 13.32 -6.52 0.12
CA ALA A 161 13.95 -7.65 0.80
C ALA A 161 13.20 -8.97 0.59
N ARG A 162 11.86 -8.94 0.71
CA ARG A 162 10.98 -10.09 0.42
C ARG A 162 11.07 -10.53 -1.04
N ALA A 163 11.11 -9.57 -1.97
CA ALA A 163 11.25 -9.82 -3.40
C ALA A 163 12.58 -10.50 -3.74
N TYR A 164 13.70 -10.01 -3.19
CA TYR A 164 15.01 -10.64 -3.38
C TYR A 164 15.10 -12.03 -2.76
N ALA A 165 14.55 -12.21 -1.55
CA ALA A 165 14.51 -13.53 -0.92
C ALA A 165 13.73 -14.54 -1.78
N MET A 166 12.60 -14.13 -2.35
CA MET A 166 11.79 -14.93 -3.27
C MET A 166 12.51 -15.24 -4.59
N ALA A 167 13.32 -14.30 -5.09
CA ALA A 167 14.16 -14.49 -6.28
C ALA A 167 15.42 -15.34 -6.01
N GLY A 168 15.70 -15.71 -4.76
CA GLY A 168 16.89 -16.47 -4.37
C GLY A 168 18.15 -15.63 -4.15
N ASP A 169 18.08 -14.30 -4.26
CA ASP A 169 19.21 -13.39 -4.03
C ASP A 169 19.33 -13.06 -2.53
N SER A 170 19.84 -14.03 -1.76
CA SER A 170 19.98 -13.89 -0.30
C SER A 170 20.88 -12.72 0.11
N ALA A 171 21.89 -12.37 -0.70
CA ALA A 171 22.78 -11.26 -0.39
C ALA A 171 22.03 -9.93 -0.42
N LYS A 172 21.29 -9.65 -1.50
CA LYS A 172 20.48 -8.43 -1.58
C LYS A 172 19.31 -8.44 -0.60
N ALA A 173 18.70 -9.61 -0.35
CA ALA A 173 17.65 -9.74 0.65
C ALA A 173 18.14 -9.31 2.03
N LYS A 174 19.30 -9.84 2.49
CA LYS A 174 19.91 -9.46 3.78
C LYS A 174 20.17 -7.96 3.87
N SER A 175 20.75 -7.37 2.83
CA SER A 175 21.03 -5.92 2.78
C SER A 175 19.75 -5.11 2.91
N ALA A 176 18.70 -5.44 2.15
CA ALA A 176 17.45 -4.69 2.17
C ALA A 176 16.69 -4.83 3.50
N TYR A 177 16.74 -6.00 4.16
CA TYR A 177 16.22 -6.16 5.52
C TYR A 177 17.00 -5.29 6.53
N GLN A 178 18.32 -5.26 6.44
CA GLN A 178 19.15 -4.40 7.30
C GLN A 178 18.80 -2.92 7.11
N ASP A 179 18.64 -2.46 5.86
CA ASP A 179 18.25 -1.08 5.56
C ASP A 179 16.89 -0.72 6.18
N PHE A 180 15.91 -1.63 6.08
CA PHE A 180 14.60 -1.44 6.71
C PHE A 180 14.71 -1.39 8.25
N LEU A 181 15.41 -2.35 8.86
CA LEU A 181 15.55 -2.44 10.31
C LEU A 181 16.36 -1.28 10.89
N ALA A 182 17.35 -0.76 10.17
CA ALA A 182 18.10 0.43 10.55
C ALA A 182 17.23 1.68 10.50
N LEU A 183 16.36 1.81 9.50
CA LEU A 183 15.39 2.90 9.40
C LEU A 183 14.34 2.85 10.53
N TRP A 184 14.00 1.65 11.00
CA TRP A 184 12.95 1.40 11.99
C TRP A 184 13.46 1.04 13.38
N LYS A 185 14.73 1.29 13.68
CA LYS A 185 15.38 0.90 14.94
C LYS A 185 14.71 1.47 16.20
N ASP A 186 14.14 2.67 16.09
CA ASP A 186 13.51 3.42 17.18
C ASP A 186 11.97 3.48 17.03
N ALA A 187 11.39 2.67 16.14
CA ALA A 187 9.94 2.58 15.97
C ALA A 187 9.30 1.79 17.12
N ASP A 188 7.99 1.99 17.34
CA ASP A 188 7.25 1.27 18.38
C ASP A 188 7.41 -0.26 18.23
N PRO A 189 7.78 -0.98 19.31
CA PRO A 189 8.22 -2.37 19.20
C PRO A 189 7.10 -3.36 18.91
N ASP A 190 5.84 -2.96 19.11
CA ASP A 190 4.65 -3.78 18.92
C ASP A 190 4.09 -3.70 17.49
N ILE A 191 4.68 -2.88 16.61
CA ILE A 191 4.23 -2.78 15.21
C ILE A 191 4.36 -4.15 14.50
N PRO A 192 3.25 -4.74 14.00
CA PRO A 192 3.26 -6.09 13.44
C PRO A 192 4.23 -6.28 12.29
N ILE A 193 4.28 -5.33 11.34
CA ILE A 193 5.15 -5.44 10.17
C ILE A 193 6.65 -5.41 10.52
N LEU A 194 7.02 -4.68 11.58
CA LEU A 194 8.40 -4.66 12.08
C LEU A 194 8.79 -6.01 12.68
N ASN A 195 7.88 -6.60 13.45
CA ASN A 195 8.09 -7.91 14.07
C ASN A 195 8.17 -9.03 13.02
N GLN A 196 7.35 -8.97 11.98
CA GLN A 196 7.46 -9.87 10.82
C GLN A 196 8.82 -9.74 10.13
N ALA A 197 9.28 -8.52 9.85
CA ALA A 197 10.57 -8.27 9.21
C ALA A 197 11.74 -8.84 10.01
N LYS A 198 11.74 -8.70 11.35
CA LYS A 198 12.77 -9.28 12.23
C LYS A 198 12.80 -10.81 12.14
N VAL A 199 11.64 -11.46 12.15
CA VAL A 199 11.52 -12.92 12.03
C VAL A 199 11.96 -13.40 10.65
N GLU A 200 11.57 -12.69 9.59
CA GLU A 200 11.97 -13.01 8.22
C GLU A 200 13.48 -12.87 8.02
N TYR A 201 14.08 -11.78 8.49
CA TYR A 201 15.52 -11.54 8.42
C TYR A 201 16.33 -12.60 9.17
N ALA A 202 15.87 -13.01 10.36
CA ALA A 202 16.54 -14.04 11.15
C ALA A 202 16.62 -15.40 10.44
N LYS A 203 15.66 -15.71 9.54
CA LYS A 203 15.67 -16.95 8.74
C LYS A 203 16.70 -16.94 7.60
N LEU A 204 17.22 -15.76 7.24
CA LEU A 204 18.23 -15.63 6.20
C LEU A 204 19.65 -15.76 6.78
N GLN A 205 19.83 -15.54 8.07
CA GLN A 205 21.13 -15.67 8.75
C GLN A 205 21.64 -17.10 8.67
#